data_AF-A0A9E0RSU4-F1
#
_entry.id   AF-A0A9E0RSU4-F1
#
_cell.length_a   1.000
_cell.length_b   1.000
_cell.length_c   1.000
_cell.angle_alpha   90.00
_cell.angle_beta   90.00
_cell.angle_gamma   90.00
#
_symmetry.space_group_name_H-M   'P 1'
#
loop_
_entity.id
_entity.type
_entity.pdbx_description
1 polymer ?
#
loop_
_entity_poly.entity_id
_entity_poly.type
_entity_poly.pdbx_seq_one_letter_code
_entity_poly.pdbx_strand_id
1 'polypeptide(L)'
;MKRFIKLCTVWSISVWCVMGVLRVQADDHGIAIMQAKYEVEYLQRLYARATDQIGTNIPENIEAGRAIYHRIFTPDAAISASDHSGAAFKVVGPDEWVKVV
;
A
#
# COMPACT_ATOMS: atom_id res chain seq x y z
N MET A 1 56.97 -35.83 -14.07
CA MET A 1 55.72 -36.11 -13.32
C MET A 1 55.17 -34.94 -12.48
N LYS A 2 55.83 -33.77 -12.35
CA LYS A 2 55.27 -32.64 -11.55
C LYS A 2 54.38 -31.66 -12.34
N ARG A 3 54.42 -31.68 -13.68
CA ARG A 3 53.62 -30.78 -14.55
C ARG A 3 52.18 -31.26 -14.79
N PHE A 4 51.93 -32.57 -14.78
CA PHE A 4 50.59 -33.14 -14.99
C PHE A 4 49.65 -32.92 -13.79
N ILE A 5 50.18 -32.95 -12.56
CA ILE A 5 49.39 -32.75 -11.33
C ILE A 5 48.89 -31.29 -11.20
N LYS A 6 49.63 -30.31 -11.74
CA LYS A 6 49.23 -28.90 -11.77
C LYS A 6 48.10 -28.62 -12.76
N LEU A 7 47.90 -29.42 -13.80
CA LEU A 7 46.80 -29.21 -14.75
C LEU A 7 45.46 -29.74 -14.22
N CYS A 8 45.45 -30.91 -13.55
CA CYS A 8 44.21 -31.45 -12.98
C CYS A 8 43.64 -30.59 -11.84
N THR A 9 44.49 -29.90 -11.07
CA THR A 9 44.03 -29.05 -9.96
C THR A 9 43.47 -27.70 -10.40
N VAL A 10 43.92 -27.17 -11.55
CA VAL A 10 43.39 -25.92 -12.11
C VAL A 10 42.03 -26.14 -12.78
N TRP A 11 41.76 -27.33 -13.31
CA TRP A 11 40.48 -27.67 -13.92
C TRP A 11 39.37 -28.10 -12.95
N SER A 12 39.68 -28.39 -11.68
CA SER A 12 38.65 -28.72 -10.68
C SER A 12 38.07 -27.50 -9.97
N ILE A 13 38.76 -26.36 -9.95
CA ILE A 13 38.28 -25.15 -9.26
C ILE A 13 37.28 -24.37 -10.12
N SER A 14 37.40 -24.44 -11.45
CA SER A 14 36.53 -23.72 -12.38
C SER A 14 35.12 -24.29 -12.50
N VAL A 15 34.90 -25.55 -12.09
CA VAL A 15 33.61 -26.24 -12.27
C VAL A 15 32.66 -26.04 -11.07
N TRP A 16 33.17 -25.58 -9.93
CA TRP A 16 32.35 -25.35 -8.72
C TRP A 16 31.74 -23.94 -8.60
N CYS A 17 31.99 -23.06 -9.56
CA CYS A 17 31.38 -21.72 -9.62
C CYS A 17 30.15 -21.66 -10.55
N VAL A 18 29.50 -22.81 -10.81
CA VAL A 18 28.28 -22.91 -11.63
C VAL A 18 27.11 -23.50 -10.82
N MET A 19 27.18 -23.46 -9.48
CA MET A 19 25.97 -23.53 -8.65
C MET A 19 25.30 -22.16 -8.75
N GLY A 20 24.56 -21.97 -9.85
CA GLY A 20 23.75 -20.80 -10.09
C GLY A 20 22.88 -20.52 -8.88
N VAL A 21 23.21 -19.44 -8.17
CA VAL A 21 22.24 -18.78 -7.31
C VAL A 21 21.11 -18.39 -8.25
N LEU A 22 20.01 -19.14 -8.26
CA LEU A 22 18.74 -18.69 -8.81
C LEU A 22 18.37 -17.45 -8.02
N ARG A 23 18.78 -16.28 -8.52
CA ARG A 23 18.21 -15.03 -8.07
C ARG A 23 16.77 -15.05 -8.53
N VAL A 24 15.85 -15.28 -7.61
CA VAL A 24 14.45 -14.90 -7.79
C VAL A 24 14.49 -13.38 -7.97
N GLN A 25 14.53 -12.92 -9.21
CA GLN A 25 14.28 -11.52 -9.53
C GLN A 25 12.79 -11.33 -9.40
N ALA A 26 12.35 -10.83 -8.25
CA ALA A 26 11.07 -10.14 -8.21
C ALA A 26 11.18 -8.93 -9.15
N ASP A 27 10.19 -8.72 -9.99
CA ASP A 27 10.14 -7.55 -10.84
C ASP A 27 9.86 -6.31 -9.96
N ASP A 28 10.73 -5.31 -9.99
CA ASP A 28 10.52 -4.09 -9.18
C ASP A 28 9.15 -3.44 -9.48
N HIS A 29 8.68 -3.60 -10.71
CA HIS A 29 7.35 -3.15 -11.14
C HIS A 29 6.21 -3.92 -10.47
N GLY A 30 6.27 -5.26 -10.43
CA GLY A 30 5.25 -6.08 -9.79
C GLY A 30 5.24 -5.90 -8.27
N ILE A 31 6.39 -5.69 -7.65
CA ILE A 31 6.49 -5.30 -6.23
C ILE A 31 5.82 -3.94 -5.98
N ALA A 32 6.09 -2.93 -6.82
CA ALA A 32 5.46 -1.62 -6.69
C ALA A 32 3.93 -1.69 -6.84
N ILE A 33 3.43 -2.50 -7.79
CA ILE A 33 1.98 -2.72 -7.96
C ILE A 33 1.38 -3.39 -6.72
N MET A 34 2.03 -4.44 -6.20
CA MET A 34 1.59 -5.13 -4.99
C MET A 34 1.51 -4.17 -3.81
N GLN A 35 2.54 -3.36 -3.59
CA GLN A 35 2.56 -2.37 -2.52
C GLN A 35 1.41 -1.35 -2.68
N ALA A 36 1.23 -0.78 -3.87
CA ALA A 36 0.17 0.18 -4.13
C ALA A 36 -1.23 -0.41 -3.86
N LYS A 37 -1.46 -1.69 -4.21
CA LYS A 37 -2.71 -2.39 -3.89
C LYS A 37 -2.96 -2.48 -2.38
N TYR A 38 -1.94 -2.89 -1.62
CA TYR A 38 -2.05 -2.95 -0.16
C TYR A 38 -2.30 -1.59 0.47
N GLU A 39 -1.68 -0.54 -0.05
CA GLU A 39 -1.90 0.84 0.42
C GLU A 39 -3.35 1.28 0.15
N VAL A 40 -3.89 1.03 -1.04
CA VAL A 40 -5.29 1.34 -1.37
C VAL A 40 -6.26 0.56 -0.47
N GLU A 41 -6.05 -0.75 -0.28
CA GLU A 41 -6.89 -1.55 0.62
C GLU A 41 -6.82 -1.05 2.06
N TYR A 42 -5.64 -0.65 2.53
CA TYR A 42 -5.45 -0.09 3.86
C TYR A 42 -6.24 1.22 4.03
N LEU A 43 -6.15 2.13 3.07
CA LEU A 43 -6.90 3.39 3.06
C LEU A 43 -8.42 3.15 3.01
N GLN A 44 -8.88 2.21 2.20
CA GLN A 44 -10.31 1.86 2.11
C GLN A 44 -10.86 1.31 3.44
N ARG A 45 -10.10 0.46 4.14
CA ARG A 45 -10.50 -0.06 5.46
C ARG A 45 -10.58 1.04 6.51
N LEU A 46 -9.63 1.98 6.49
CA LEU A 46 -9.67 3.15 7.38
C LEU A 46 -10.86 4.06 7.07
N TYR A 47 -11.12 4.31 5.78
CA TYR A 47 -12.30 5.07 5.35
C TYR A 47 -13.60 4.44 5.86
N ALA A 48 -13.79 3.14 5.64
CA ALA A 48 -14.98 2.42 6.09
C ALA A 48 -15.16 2.52 7.62
N ARG A 49 -14.08 2.28 8.38
CA ARG A 49 -14.10 2.41 9.84
C ARG A 49 -14.50 3.81 10.30
N ALA A 50 -13.94 4.85 9.70
CA ALA A 50 -14.26 6.24 10.05
C ALA A 50 -15.72 6.57 9.76
N THR A 51 -16.21 6.18 8.59
CA THR A 51 -17.62 6.31 8.19
C THR A 51 -18.56 5.59 9.15
N ASP A 52 -18.26 4.34 9.52
CA ASP A 52 -19.05 3.57 10.48
C ASP A 52 -19.09 4.27 11.85
N GLN A 53 -17.95 4.82 12.31
CA GLN A 53 -17.87 5.58 13.56
C GLN A 53 -18.72 6.85 13.52
N ILE A 54 -18.57 7.66 12.46
CA ILE A 54 -19.33 8.91 12.27
C ILE A 54 -20.83 8.62 12.21
N GLY A 55 -21.23 7.59 11.47
CA GLY A 55 -22.62 7.18 11.31
C GLY A 55 -23.32 6.73 12.61
N THR A 56 -22.57 6.43 13.68
CA THR A 56 -23.18 6.16 15.00
C THR A 56 -23.80 7.40 15.66
N ASN A 57 -23.42 8.60 15.21
CA ASN A 57 -23.84 9.89 15.77
C ASN A 57 -23.56 10.07 17.28
N ILE A 58 -22.57 9.35 17.81
CA ILE A 58 -22.06 9.52 19.17
C ILE A 58 -20.87 10.50 19.12
N PRO A 59 -20.84 11.58 19.94
CA PRO A 59 -19.81 12.61 19.85
C PRO A 59 -18.37 12.07 19.89
N GLU A 60 -18.09 11.11 20.77
CA GLU A 60 -16.77 10.48 20.89
C GLU A 60 -16.37 9.71 19.62
N ASN A 61 -17.34 9.05 18.98
CA ASN A 61 -17.11 8.30 17.74
C ASN A 61 -16.93 9.22 16.54
N ILE A 62 -17.65 10.34 16.49
CA ILE A 62 -17.47 11.36 15.46
C ILE A 62 -16.05 11.90 15.50
N GLU A 63 -15.53 12.23 16.69
CA GLU A 63 -14.15 12.71 16.82
C GLU A 63 -13.11 11.62 16.51
N ALA A 64 -13.37 10.36 16.88
CA ALA A 64 -12.53 9.25 16.49
C ALA A 64 -12.50 9.06 14.95
N GLY A 65 -13.65 9.15 14.29
CA GLY A 65 -13.75 9.08 12.82
C GLY A 65 -13.08 10.27 12.14
N ARG A 66 -13.27 11.49 12.66
CA ARG A 66 -12.61 12.72 12.20
C ARG A 66 -11.09 12.57 12.21
N ALA A 67 -10.52 12.04 13.30
CA ALA A 67 -9.09 11.81 13.41
C ALA A 67 -8.57 10.83 12.32
N ILE A 68 -9.36 9.81 11.96
CA ILE A 68 -9.02 8.90 10.87
C ILE A 68 -9.11 9.61 9.50
N TYR A 69 -10.13 10.45 9.27
CA TYR A 69 -10.21 11.25 8.03
C TYR A 69 -9.02 12.18 7.84
N HIS A 70 -8.56 12.86 8.90
CA HIS A 70 -7.32 13.67 8.85
C HIS A 70 -6.06 12.85 8.55
N ARG A 71 -6.08 11.53 8.82
CA ARG A 71 -4.96 10.64 8.49
C ARG A 71 -4.96 10.22 7.02
N ILE A 72 -6.13 10.05 6.40
CA ILE A 72 -6.24 9.46 5.05
C ILE A 72 -6.46 10.50 3.95
N PHE A 73 -6.97 11.68 4.28
CA PHE A 73 -7.16 12.78 3.32
C PHE A 73 -6.12 13.87 3.54
N THR A 74 -5.71 14.51 2.44
CA THR A 74 -5.01 15.79 2.53
C THR A 74 -5.99 16.88 2.99
N PRO A 75 -5.51 17.95 3.66
CA PRO A 75 -6.39 19.03 4.13
C PRO A 75 -7.20 19.72 3.02
N ASP A 76 -6.71 19.66 1.78
CA ASP A 76 -7.28 20.27 0.58
C ASP A 76 -8.00 19.27 -0.34
N ALA A 77 -8.26 18.05 0.13
CA ALA A 77 -8.93 17.02 -0.67
C ALA A 77 -10.31 17.51 -1.15
N ALA A 78 -10.50 17.57 -2.46
CA ALA A 78 -11.81 17.86 -3.06
C ALA A 78 -12.63 16.57 -3.14
N ILE A 79 -13.74 16.51 -2.41
CA ILE A 79 -14.58 15.31 -2.27
C ILE A 79 -15.96 15.60 -2.85
N SER A 80 -16.45 14.67 -3.68
CA SER A 80 -17.79 14.74 -4.27
C SER A 80 -18.52 13.41 -4.13
N ALA A 81 -19.78 13.47 -3.73
CA ALA A 81 -20.67 12.30 -3.64
C ALA A 81 -22.10 12.68 -4.05
N SER A 82 -22.93 11.66 -4.28
CA SER A 82 -24.35 11.84 -4.52
C SER A 82 -25.15 10.84 -3.70
N ASP A 83 -26.30 11.26 -3.17
CA ASP A 83 -27.25 10.34 -2.57
C ASP A 83 -28.18 9.68 -3.60
N HIS A 84 -29.08 8.83 -3.12
CA HIS A 84 -30.08 8.15 -3.92
C HIS A 84 -31.14 9.09 -4.53
N SER A 85 -31.28 10.31 -4.01
CA SER A 85 -32.19 11.33 -4.55
C SER A 85 -31.54 12.16 -5.68
N GLY A 86 -30.23 11.99 -5.88
CA GLY A 86 -29.44 12.76 -6.84
C GLY A 86 -28.92 14.08 -6.29
N ALA A 87 -29.06 14.34 -4.98
CA ALA A 87 -28.43 15.49 -4.34
C ALA A 87 -26.92 15.30 -4.35
N ALA A 88 -26.20 16.30 -4.87
CA ALA A 88 -24.75 16.28 -4.97
C ALA A 88 -24.12 17.05 -3.81
N PHE A 89 -23.15 16.41 -3.15
CA PHE A 89 -22.33 17.00 -2.11
C PHE A 89 -20.96 17.28 -2.68
N LYS A 90 -20.45 18.51 -2.49
CA LYS A 90 -19.11 18.92 -2.87
C LYS A 90 -18.48 19.68 -1.71
N VAL A 91 -17.39 19.15 -1.19
CA VAL A 91 -16.69 19.73 -0.04
C VAL A 91 -15.19 19.69 -0.25
N VAL A 92 -14.47 20.50 0.54
CA VAL A 92 -13.01 20.52 0.56
C VAL A 92 -12.56 20.21 1.98
N GLY A 93 -11.71 19.19 2.09
CA GLY A 93 -11.05 18.79 3.32
C GLY A 93 -11.85 17.81 4.19
N PRO A 94 -11.15 17.09 5.09
CA PRO A 94 -11.74 16.05 5.92
C PRO A 94 -12.82 16.57 6.87
N ASP A 95 -12.68 17.79 7.40
CA ASP A 95 -13.63 18.33 8.39
C ASP A 95 -14.99 18.67 7.79
N GLU A 96 -15.02 19.14 6.54
CA GLU A 96 -16.29 19.38 5.83
C GLU A 96 -16.95 18.06 5.42
N TRP A 97 -16.15 17.04 5.11
CA TRP A 97 -16.68 15.72 4.76
C TRP A 97 -17.36 15.03 5.95
N VAL A 98 -16.86 15.19 7.17
CA VAL A 98 -17.55 14.68 8.39
C VAL A 98 -18.99 15.20 8.53
N LYS A 99 -19.31 16.36 7.96
CA LYS A 99 -20.67 16.95 8.03
C LYS A 99 -21.65 16.35 7.03
N VAL A 100 -21.16 15.55 6.07
CA VAL A 100 -21.94 14.95 4.99
C VAL A 100 -22.24 13.48 5.26
N VAL A 101 -21.23 12.75 5.77
CA VAL A 101 -21.27 11.31 6.04
C VAL A 101 -22.12 10.99 7.26
#